data_AF-A0A225VZ78-F1
#
_entry.id   AF-A0A225VZ78-F1
#
_cell.length_a   1.000
_cell.length_b   1.000
_cell.length_c   1.000
_cell.angle_alpha   90.00
_cell.angle_beta   90.00
_cell.angle_gamma   90.00
#
_symmetry.space_group_name_H-M   'P 1'
#
loop_
_entity.id
_entity.type
_entity.pdbx_description
1 polymer ?
#
loop_
_entity_poly.entity_id
_entity_poly.type
_entity_poly.pdbx_seq_one_letter_code
_entity_poly.pdbx_strand_id
1 'polypeptide(L)'
;MREVTCIIIESEEDEFLLGQQTLKTLGIDLEWQLSALVNKEIMDFDPFEAEIPLYFDPPDKLKFEAVANGFPTERKKELFDVVTRYDVWHLAVGNDPPSKIEPVVIRFKDGTEPIRCKPRTYTPVERELMKIFNGSLVELGWVYRNESSRWASPA
;
A
#
# COMPACT_ATOMS: atom_id res chain seq x y z
N MET A 1 -12.51 19.82 -23.71
CA MET A 1 -11.27 20.09 -24.48
C MET A 1 -10.21 20.44 -23.46
N ARG A 2 -9.09 19.71 -23.37
CA ARG A 2 -8.00 20.06 -22.43
C ARG A 2 -7.13 21.11 -23.10
N GLU A 3 -6.88 22.23 -22.42
CA GLU A 3 -5.95 23.26 -22.87
C GLU A 3 -4.52 22.70 -22.78
N VAL A 4 -3.78 22.72 -23.90
CA VAL A 4 -2.39 22.27 -23.96
C VAL A 4 -1.54 23.50 -24.23
N THR A 5 -0.58 23.75 -23.34
CA THR A 5 0.37 24.86 -23.47
C THR A 5 1.45 24.48 -24.47
N CYS A 6 1.48 25.15 -25.63
CA CYS A 6 2.51 24.95 -26.65
C CYS A 6 3.47 26.13 -26.67
N ILE A 7 4.77 25.85 -26.75
CA ILE A 7 5.82 26.85 -26.99
C ILE A 7 6.35 26.61 -28.41
N ILE A 8 6.20 27.59 -29.28
CA ILE A 8 6.69 27.54 -30.66
C ILE A 8 7.98 28.35 -30.72
N ILE A 9 9.06 27.74 -31.18
CA ILE A 9 10.37 28.39 -31.35
C ILE A 9 10.75 28.24 -32.83
N GLU A 10 10.96 29.36 -33.51
CA GLU A 10 11.48 29.37 -34.88
C GLU A 10 13.00 29.33 -34.82
N SER A 11 13.60 28.24 -35.32
CA SER A 11 15.04 28.07 -35.44
C SER A 11 15.36 27.43 -36.79
N GLU A 12 16.45 27.86 -37.42
CA GLU A 12 17.00 27.24 -38.64
C GLU A 12 17.94 26.06 -38.31
N GLU A 13 18.22 25.82 -37.02
CA GLU A 13 19.08 24.73 -36.54
C GLU A 13 18.26 23.46 -36.23
N ASP A 14 18.80 22.30 -36.61
CA ASP A 14 18.18 20.99 -36.37
C ASP A 14 18.20 20.57 -34.88
N GLU A 15 18.98 21.26 -34.05
CA GLU A 15 19.12 21.02 -32.62
C GLU A 15 18.93 22.31 -31.83
N PHE A 16 18.31 22.22 -30.65
CA PHE A 16 18.11 23.38 -29.76
C PHE A 16 18.30 22.98 -28.30
N LEU A 17 18.85 23.91 -27.51
CA LEU A 17 19.05 23.71 -26.07
C LEU A 17 17.88 24.34 -25.30
N LEU A 18 17.14 23.52 -24.56
CA LEU A 18 16.09 23.99 -23.65
C LEU A 18 16.66 24.30 -22.28
N GLY A 19 16.50 25.55 -21.85
CA GLY A 19 16.83 25.95 -20.48
C GLY A 19 15.92 25.30 -19.44
N GLN A 20 16.46 25.10 -18.24
CA GLN A 20 15.75 24.47 -17.11
C GLN A 20 14.44 25.18 -16.74
N GLN A 21 14.39 26.52 -16.83
CA GLN A 21 13.17 27.28 -16.55
C GLN A 21 12.05 26.99 -17.55
N THR A 22 12.39 26.82 -18.83
CA THR A 22 11.43 26.48 -19.88
C THR A 22 10.88 25.07 -19.69
N LEU A 23 11.74 24.10 -19.32
CA LEU A 23 11.32 22.75 -18.97
C LEU A 23 10.40 22.73 -17.75
N LYS A 24 10.73 23.47 -16.68
CA LYS A 24 9.85 23.62 -15.50
C LYS A 24 8.49 24.25 -15.87
N THR A 25 8.46 25.18 -16.82
CA THR A 25 7.22 25.80 -17.32
C THR A 25 6.35 24.82 -18.12
N LEU A 26 6.98 23.87 -18.82
CA LEU A 26 6.32 22.75 -19.49
C LEU A 26 5.92 21.61 -18.53
N GLY A 27 6.17 21.76 -17.22
CA GLY A 27 5.87 20.76 -16.20
C GLY A 27 6.91 19.64 -16.09
N ILE A 28 8.09 19.80 -16.71
CA ILE A 28 9.17 18.83 -16.71
C ILE A 28 10.24 19.30 -15.71
N ASP A 29 10.29 18.69 -14.52
CA ASP A 29 11.33 18.95 -13.54
C ASP A 29 12.44 17.89 -13.57
N LEU A 30 13.51 18.19 -14.31
CA LEU A 30 14.66 17.31 -14.46
C LEU A 30 15.39 17.04 -13.13
N GLU A 31 15.38 17.95 -12.15
CA GLU A 31 16.11 17.73 -10.88
C GLU A 31 15.41 16.66 -10.04
N TRP A 32 14.08 16.69 -9.98
CA TRP A 32 13.28 15.65 -9.34
C TRP A 32 13.42 14.30 -10.08
N GLN A 33 13.39 14.32 -11.42
CA GLN A 33 13.53 13.09 -12.21
C GLN A 33 14.95 12.48 -12.14
N LEU A 34 16.00 13.32 -12.13
CA LEU A 34 17.38 12.86 -11.99
C LEU A 34 17.69 12.40 -10.56
N SER A 35 17.14 13.05 -9.54
CA SER A 35 17.26 12.55 -8.16
C SER A 35 16.57 11.20 -7.97
N ALA A 36 15.43 10.96 -8.63
CA ALA A 36 14.78 9.65 -8.71
C ALA A 36 15.62 8.60 -9.49
N LEU A 37 16.43 8.99 -10.47
CA LEU A 37 17.32 8.08 -11.21
C LEU A 37 18.61 7.74 -10.46
N VAL A 38 19.13 8.68 -9.67
CA VAL A 38 20.32 8.47 -8.81
C VAL A 38 19.95 7.57 -7.62
N ASN A 39 18.76 7.76 -7.05
CA ASN A 39 18.14 6.79 -6.15
C ASN A 39 17.48 5.68 -6.96
N LYS A 40 18.28 4.82 -7.62
CA LYS A 40 17.80 3.71 -8.46
C LYS A 40 17.08 2.60 -7.64
N GLU A 41 16.12 2.98 -6.80
CA GLU A 41 14.87 2.28 -6.61
C GLU A 41 13.92 2.79 -7.69
N ILE A 42 13.84 2.06 -8.81
CA ILE A 42 12.59 2.06 -9.56
C ILE A 42 11.59 1.40 -8.60
N MET A 43 10.98 2.21 -7.73
CA MET A 43 9.77 1.84 -7.03
C MET A 43 8.74 1.65 -8.14
N ASP A 44 8.36 0.40 -8.37
CA ASP A 44 7.08 0.10 -9.01
C ASP A 44 6.04 0.60 -7.99
N PHE A 45 5.77 1.90 -8.00
CA PHE A 45 4.84 2.53 -7.08
C PHE A 45 3.46 2.02 -7.45
N ASP A 46 3.03 0.92 -6.83
CA ASP A 46 1.65 0.47 -6.90
C ASP A 46 0.80 1.48 -6.13
N PRO A 47 -0.07 2.25 -6.79
CA PRO A 47 -0.94 3.23 -6.13
C PRO A 47 -1.95 2.60 -5.15
N PHE A 48 -2.02 1.26 -5.08
CA PHE A 48 -2.87 0.49 -4.17
C PHE A 48 -2.12 -0.17 -3.00
N GLU A 49 -0.78 -0.10 -2.95
CA GLU A 49 0.01 -0.45 -1.76
C GLU A 49 -0.12 0.71 -0.75
N ALA A 50 -1.33 0.86 -0.20
CA ALA A 50 -1.52 1.68 0.99
C ALA A 50 -0.55 1.17 2.06
N GLU A 51 0.18 2.08 2.71
CA GLU A 51 0.97 1.79 3.91
C GLU A 51 0.06 1.07 4.92
N ILE A 52 0.06 -0.26 4.93
CA ILE A 52 -0.69 -1.04 5.91
C ILE A 52 -0.03 -0.71 7.24
N PRO A 53 -0.68 0.03 8.15
CA PRO A 53 -0.02 0.44 9.38
C PRO A 53 0.23 -0.82 10.21
N LEU A 54 1.51 -1.19 10.34
CA LEU A 54 1.99 -2.32 11.12
C LEU A 54 1.94 -2.05 12.64
N TYR A 55 1.26 -0.98 13.08
CA TYR A 55 1.24 -0.55 14.47
C TYR A 55 -0.18 -0.39 15.03
N PHE A 56 -0.30 -0.83 16.27
CA PHE A 56 -1.51 -0.83 17.08
C PHE A 56 -1.78 0.57 17.62
N ASP A 57 -2.74 1.27 17.02
CA ASP A 57 -3.25 2.49 17.64
C ASP A 57 -4.57 2.23 18.38
N PRO A 58 -4.68 2.68 19.64
CA PRO A 58 -5.92 2.58 20.38
C PRO A 58 -7.03 3.38 19.68
N PRO A 59 -8.31 3.04 19.91
CA PRO A 59 -9.46 3.76 19.36
C PRO A 59 -9.50 5.25 19.71
N ASP A 60 -8.62 5.70 20.60
CA ASP A 60 -8.37 7.12 20.89
C ASP A 60 -7.79 7.88 19.69
N LYS A 61 -6.97 7.25 18.84
CA LYS A 61 -6.38 7.91 17.67
C LYS A 61 -7.44 8.30 16.63
N LEU A 62 -8.45 7.44 16.43
CA LEU A 62 -9.60 7.72 15.56
C LEU A 62 -10.28 9.06 15.90
N LYS A 63 -10.31 9.40 17.19
CA LYS A 63 -10.96 10.62 17.72
C LYS A 63 -10.15 11.86 17.41
N PHE A 64 -8.82 11.78 17.57
CA PHE A 64 -7.92 12.88 17.28
C PHE A 64 -7.85 13.15 15.78
N GLU A 65 -7.82 12.10 14.97
CA GLU A 65 -7.84 12.21 13.51
C GLU A 65 -9.16 12.77 12.99
N ALA A 66 -10.31 12.35 13.51
CA ALA A 66 -11.60 12.88 13.07
C ALA A 66 -11.69 14.41 13.28
N VAL A 67 -11.28 14.90 14.45
CA VAL A 67 -11.27 16.34 14.75
C VAL A 67 -10.26 17.08 13.88
N ALA A 68 -9.06 16.52 13.68
CA ALA A 68 -8.06 17.09 12.79
C ALA A 68 -8.55 17.17 11.33
N ASN A 69 -9.39 16.22 10.90
CA ASN A 69 -10.02 16.16 9.58
C ASN A 69 -11.31 16.99 9.48
N GLY A 70 -11.58 17.88 10.45
CA GLY A 70 -12.68 18.85 10.38
C GLY A 70 -14.01 18.38 10.98
N PHE A 71 -14.01 17.32 11.79
CA PHE A 71 -15.21 16.92 12.53
C PHE A 71 -15.61 17.99 13.57
N PRO A 72 -16.91 18.35 13.68
CA PRO A 72 -17.36 19.37 14.64
C PRO A 72 -16.99 19.04 16.09
N THR A 73 -16.26 19.95 16.73
CA THR A 73 -15.75 19.75 18.10
C THR A 73 -16.89 19.62 19.11
N GLU A 74 -18.03 20.26 18.86
CA GLU A 74 -19.23 20.21 19.71
C GLU A 74 -19.83 18.81 19.80
N ARG A 75 -19.66 18.00 18.74
CA ARG A 75 -20.20 16.65 18.63
C ARG A 75 -19.18 15.57 18.98
N LYS A 76 -18.00 15.94 19.47
CA LYS A 76 -16.93 15.00 19.84
C LYS A 76 -17.40 13.94 20.83
N LYS A 77 -18.30 14.31 21.75
CA LYS A 77 -18.90 13.38 22.72
C LYS A 77 -19.80 12.34 22.06
N GLU A 78 -20.66 12.76 21.13
CA GLU A 78 -21.51 11.83 20.36
C GLU A 78 -20.65 10.85 19.53
N LEU A 79 -19.56 11.36 18.92
CA LEU A 79 -18.61 10.53 18.20
C LEU A 79 -17.94 9.50 19.10
N PHE A 80 -17.50 9.91 20.30
CA PHE A 80 -16.94 9.00 21.30
C PHE A 80 -17.93 7.90 21.67
N ASP A 81 -19.19 8.26 21.93
CA ASP A 81 -20.22 7.31 22.31
C ASP A 81 -20.50 6.29 21.19
N VAL A 82 -20.38 6.69 19.91
CA VAL A 82 -20.56 5.77 18.78
C VAL A 82 -19.34 4.86 18.59
N VAL A 83 -18.14 5.43 18.61
CA VAL A 83 -16.89 4.68 18.36
C VAL A 83 -16.61 3.68 19.48
N THR A 84 -16.99 3.98 20.72
CA THR A 84 -16.76 3.09 21.87
C THR A 84 -17.91 2.12 22.16
N ARG A 85 -19.09 2.31 21.55
CA ARG A 85 -20.25 1.44 21.78
C ARG A 85 -20.05 0.02 21.26
N TYR A 86 -19.30 -0.13 20.17
CA TYR A 86 -19.07 -1.42 19.54
C TYR A 86 -17.59 -1.59 19.25
N ASP A 87 -17.07 -2.77 19.59
CA ASP A 87 -15.71 -3.19 19.25
C ASP A 87 -15.68 -3.74 17.82
N VAL A 88 -15.94 -2.86 16.85
CA VAL A 88 -16.03 -3.18 15.41
C VAL A 88 -15.08 -2.33 14.57
N TRP A 89 -14.36 -1.41 15.22
CA TRP A 89 -13.49 -0.45 14.58
C TRP A 89 -12.05 -0.91 14.75
N HIS A 90 -11.50 -1.53 13.71
CA HIS A 90 -10.11 -1.95 13.70
C HIS A 90 -9.29 -1.00 12.82
N LEU A 91 -8.24 -0.42 13.40
CA LEU A 91 -7.26 0.38 12.67
C LEU A 91 -6.17 -0.49 12.02
N ALA A 92 -6.03 -1.72 12.49
CA ALA A 92 -5.06 -2.70 12.03
C ALA A 92 -5.63 -4.11 12.22
N VAL A 93 -4.94 -5.10 11.66
CA VAL A 93 -5.28 -6.52 11.84
C VAL A 93 -5.14 -6.91 13.32
N GLY A 94 -6.25 -7.31 13.94
CA GLY A 94 -6.31 -7.69 15.36
C GLY A 94 -6.31 -9.19 15.59
N ASN A 95 -6.14 -9.62 16.85
CA ASN A 95 -6.29 -11.02 17.25
C ASN A 95 -7.77 -11.37 17.52
N ASP A 96 -8.62 -11.15 16.53
CA ASP A 96 -10.04 -11.44 16.67
C ASP A 96 -10.27 -12.95 16.64
N PRO A 97 -11.14 -13.50 17.52
CA PRO A 97 -11.44 -14.91 17.49
C PRO A 97 -12.10 -15.28 16.15
N PRO A 98 -11.84 -16.50 15.64
CA PRO A 98 -12.49 -16.94 14.42
C PRO A 98 -14.00 -16.95 14.60
N SER A 99 -14.71 -16.69 13.50
CA SER A 99 -16.16 -16.82 13.44
C SER A 99 -16.61 -18.19 13.95
N LYS A 100 -17.74 -18.23 14.67
CA LYS A 100 -18.34 -19.47 15.21
C LYS A 100 -19.04 -20.30 14.13
N ILE A 101 -18.32 -20.58 13.05
CA ILE A 101 -18.77 -21.39 11.91
C ILE A 101 -17.80 -22.54 11.72
N GLU A 102 -18.27 -23.61 11.08
CA GLU A 102 -17.39 -24.72 10.73
C GLU A 102 -16.30 -24.25 9.75
N PRO A 103 -15.06 -24.78 9.86
CA PRO A 103 -13.99 -24.44 8.95
C PRO A 103 -14.34 -24.75 7.49
N VAL A 104 -13.97 -23.83 6.60
CA VAL A 104 -14.17 -24.01 5.15
C VAL A 104 -13.24 -25.13 4.66
N VAL A 105 -13.83 -26.12 3.97
CA VAL A 105 -13.08 -27.22 3.34
C VAL A 105 -12.98 -26.98 1.84
N ILE A 106 -11.76 -26.81 1.36
CA ILE A 106 -11.48 -26.65 -0.08
C ILE A 106 -11.61 -28.01 -0.78
N ARG A 107 -12.41 -28.09 -1.85
CA ARG A 107 -12.54 -29.28 -2.70
C ARG A 107 -11.98 -29.00 -4.08
N PHE A 108 -11.02 -29.81 -4.51
CA PHE A 108 -10.46 -29.72 -5.85
C PHE A 108 -11.34 -30.45 -6.86
N LYS A 109 -11.30 -30.01 -8.12
CA LYS A 109 -11.91 -30.74 -9.23
C LYS A 109 -11.11 -32.00 -9.53
N ASP A 110 -11.77 -33.02 -10.08
CA ASP A 110 -11.09 -34.24 -10.52
C ASP A 110 -9.97 -33.92 -11.52
N GLY A 111 -8.82 -34.57 -11.36
CA GLY A 111 -7.62 -34.35 -12.18
C GLY A 111 -6.81 -33.09 -11.83
N THR A 112 -7.13 -32.40 -10.73
CA THR A 112 -6.35 -31.24 -10.28
C THR A 112 -4.99 -31.66 -9.72
N GLU A 113 -3.91 -31.18 -10.34
CA GLU A 113 -2.54 -31.44 -9.90
C GLU A 113 -1.93 -30.26 -9.12
N PRO A 114 -1.08 -30.53 -8.11
CA PRO A 114 -0.41 -29.50 -7.34
C PRO A 114 0.63 -28.73 -8.16
N ILE A 115 0.66 -27.41 -7.98
CA ILE A 115 1.63 -26.51 -8.64
C ILE A 115 2.49 -25.81 -7.58
N ARG A 116 3.81 -25.75 -7.82
CA ARG A 116 4.73 -24.89 -7.06
C ARG A 116 5.38 -23.86 -7.97
N CYS A 117 5.02 -22.60 -7.76
CA CYS A 117 5.66 -21.47 -8.42
C CYS A 117 7.03 -21.17 -7.80
N LYS A 118 7.95 -20.61 -8.59
CA LYS A 118 9.19 -20.04 -8.07
C LYS A 118 8.87 -18.78 -7.26
N PRO A 119 9.58 -18.51 -6.15
CA PRO A 119 9.43 -17.26 -5.41
C PRO A 119 9.73 -16.05 -6.29
N ARG A 120 9.00 -14.94 -6.07
CA ARG A 120 9.34 -13.65 -6.70
C ARG A 120 10.60 -13.07 -6.08
N THR A 121 11.33 -12.30 -6.88
CA THR A 121 12.45 -11.49 -6.40
C THR A 121 11.90 -10.16 -5.94
N TYR A 122 12.00 -9.88 -4.64
CA TYR A 122 11.64 -8.59 -4.04
C TYR A 122 12.87 -7.73 -3.82
N THR A 123 12.67 -6.42 -3.90
CA THR A 123 13.64 -5.41 -3.45
C THR A 123 13.94 -5.57 -1.95
N PRO A 124 15.04 -5.02 -1.43
CA PRO A 124 15.35 -5.09 -0.01
C PRO A 124 14.25 -4.51 0.89
N VAL A 125 13.63 -3.40 0.48
CA VAL A 125 12.57 -2.72 1.25
C VAL A 125 11.31 -3.57 1.33
N GLU A 126 10.81 -4.04 0.18
CA GLU A 126 9.63 -4.94 0.12
C GLU A 126 9.85 -6.22 0.94
N ARG A 127 11.06 -6.78 0.88
CA ARG A 127 11.39 -7.99 1.64
C ARG A 127 11.31 -7.78 3.15
N GLU A 128 11.78 -6.62 3.64
CA GLU A 128 11.70 -6.31 5.06
C GLU A 128 10.25 -6.07 5.49
N LEU A 129 9.46 -5.37 4.68
CA LEU A 129 8.03 -5.19 4.92
C LEU A 129 7.30 -6.54 4.99
N MET A 130 7.50 -7.41 3.99
CA MET A 130 6.89 -8.75 3.96
C MET A 130 7.33 -9.61 5.14
N LYS A 131 8.56 -9.44 5.62
CA LYS A 131 9.07 -10.16 6.79
C LYS A 131 8.38 -9.68 8.07
N ILE A 132 8.22 -8.37 8.25
CA ILE A 132 7.53 -7.80 9.42
C ILE A 132 6.04 -8.18 9.40
N PHE A 133 5.37 -8.01 8.25
CA PHE A 133 3.95 -8.33 8.10
C PHE A 133 3.65 -9.82 8.27
N ASN A 134 4.42 -10.71 7.62
CA ASN A 134 4.22 -12.14 7.84
C ASN A 134 4.57 -12.56 9.29
N GLY A 135 5.53 -11.87 9.93
CA GLY A 135 5.83 -12.06 11.34
C GLY A 135 4.62 -11.80 12.23
N SER A 136 3.93 -10.66 12.04
CA SER A 136 2.73 -10.36 12.81
C SER A 136 1.60 -11.36 12.57
N LEU A 137 1.41 -11.85 11.34
CA LEU A 137 0.43 -12.90 11.05
C LEU A 137 0.75 -14.23 11.74
N VAL A 138 2.03 -14.58 11.89
CA VAL A 138 2.46 -15.77 12.63
C VAL A 138 2.20 -15.60 14.13
N GLU A 139 2.51 -14.43 14.70
CA GLU A 139 2.26 -14.11 16.10
C GLU A 139 0.76 -14.14 16.44
N LEU A 140 -0.09 -13.66 15.52
CA LEU A 140 -1.55 -13.75 15.61
C LEU A 140 -2.09 -15.18 15.42
N GLY A 141 -1.26 -16.13 14.97
CA GLY A 141 -1.68 -17.50 14.69
C GLY A 141 -2.52 -17.66 13.42
N TRP A 142 -2.53 -16.66 12.54
CA TRP A 142 -3.31 -16.65 11.31
C TRP A 142 -2.62 -17.42 10.18
N VAL A 143 -1.29 -17.51 10.22
CA VAL A 143 -0.48 -18.29 9.28
C VAL A 143 0.52 -19.15 10.03
N TYR A 144 0.93 -20.26 9.41
CA TYR A 144 1.93 -21.18 9.97
C TYR A 144 2.84 -21.72 8.87
N ARG A 145 4.05 -22.14 9.27
CA ARG A 145 5.00 -22.76 8.36
C ARG A 145 4.55 -24.18 7.99
N ASN A 146 4.33 -24.43 6.69
CA ASN A 146 4.01 -25.76 6.17
C ASN A 146 5.06 -26.22 5.14
N GLU A 147 6.01 -27.02 5.59
CA GLU A 147 7.09 -27.55 4.74
C GLU A 147 6.62 -28.66 3.79
N SER A 148 5.50 -29.30 4.13
CA SER A 148 4.93 -30.41 3.37
C SER A 148 4.03 -29.97 2.20
N SER A 149 3.79 -28.65 2.05
CA SER A 149 2.91 -28.15 1.00
C SER A 149 3.45 -28.49 -0.39
N ARG A 150 2.61 -29.16 -1.18
CA ARG A 150 2.84 -29.34 -2.62
C ARG A 150 2.35 -28.15 -3.46
N TRP A 151 1.72 -27.17 -2.82
CA TRP A 151 1.15 -25.98 -3.44
C TRP A 151 1.97 -24.75 -3.08
N ALA A 152 2.29 -23.91 -4.06
CA ALA A 152 2.84 -22.59 -3.84
C ALA A 152 2.44 -21.67 -5.00
N SER A 153 1.85 -20.52 -4.68
CA SER A 153 1.59 -19.41 -5.61
C SER A 153 2.72 -18.38 -5.52
N PRO A 154 2.91 -17.53 -6.55
CA PRO A 154 3.66 -16.31 -6.35
C PRO A 154 2.94 -15.46 -5.28
N ALA A 155 3.71 -14.87 -4.38
CA ALA A 155 3.26 -13.73 -3.60
C ALA A 155 3.25 -12.47 -4.48
#